data_AF-A0A0Q5LD13-F1
#
_entry.id   AF-A0A0Q5LD13-F1
#
_cell.length_a   1.000
_cell.length_b   1.000
_cell.length_c   1.000
_cell.angle_alpha   90.00
_cell.angle_beta   90.00
_cell.angle_gamma   90.00
#
_symmetry.space_group_name_H-M   'P 1'
#
loop_
_entity.id
_entity.type
_entity.pdbx_description
1 polymer ?
#
loop_
_entity_poly.entity_id
_entity_poly.type
_entity_poly.pdbx_seq_one_letter_code
_entity_poly.pdbx_strand_id
1 'polypeptide(L)'
;MPSDRTTRAGLLVGLACLGVVAAGAVLLALRSIGGPVVACPAVAWGTTVVVEVTGAVERVAVVELVPVGAAASSPLPWQGQVDDRSTADGPDIGPWLWPGPAERAPDGTWVISSWGGSSSPDGSFPDEVDVRAWSDGGDVGPILAASRTAGLRFERVGGDAVCGGPGEARVALEVPPAA
;
A
#
# COMPACT_ATOMS: atom_id res chain seq x y z
N MET A 1 -64.26 -57.85 -27.80
CA MET A 1 -64.00 -56.77 -26.82
C MET A 1 -62.56 -56.33 -26.96
N PRO A 2 -62.28 -55.22 -27.68
CA PRO A 2 -60.97 -54.58 -27.67
C PRO A 2 -60.95 -53.39 -26.69
N SER A 3 -59.75 -52.88 -26.44
CA SER A 3 -59.42 -51.58 -25.84
C SER A 3 -58.90 -51.61 -24.39
N ASP A 4 -57.62 -51.23 -24.29
CA ASP A 4 -57.03 -50.29 -23.31
C ASP A 4 -55.66 -50.74 -22.83
N ARG A 5 -54.64 -50.50 -23.68
CA ARG A 5 -53.22 -50.54 -23.25
C ARG A 5 -52.41 -49.32 -23.68
N THR A 6 -52.99 -48.34 -24.37
CA THR A 6 -52.23 -47.29 -25.04
C THR A 6 -51.98 -46.03 -24.20
N THR A 7 -52.60 -45.89 -23.02
CA THR A 7 -52.60 -44.60 -22.28
C THR A 7 -51.45 -44.40 -21.29
N ARG A 8 -50.67 -45.44 -20.97
CA ARG A 8 -49.61 -45.35 -19.94
C ARG A 8 -48.23 -44.94 -20.48
N ALA A 9 -48.00 -45.05 -21.79
CA ALA A 9 -46.70 -44.71 -22.38
C ALA A 9 -46.46 -43.20 -22.53
N GLY A 10 -47.52 -42.40 -22.74
CA GLY A 10 -47.38 -40.94 -22.94
C GLY A 10 -47.02 -40.16 -21.66
N LEU A 11 -47.45 -40.64 -20.49
CA LEU A 11 -47.26 -39.91 -19.22
C LEU A 11 -45.82 -39.98 -18.71
N LEU A 12 -45.10 -41.08 -18.97
CA LEU A 12 -43.71 -41.27 -18.53
C LEU A 12 -42.72 -40.46 -19.38
N VAL A 13 -43.02 -40.24 -20.66
CA VAL A 13 -42.15 -39.43 -21.55
C VAL A 13 -42.30 -37.93 -21.25
N GLY A 14 -43.49 -37.46 -20.89
CA GLY A 14 -43.71 -36.06 -20.51
C GLY A 14 -43.00 -35.64 -19.21
N LEU A 15 -42.93 -36.54 -18.22
CA LEU A 15 -42.22 -36.29 -16.95
C LEU A 15 -40.70 -36.26 -17.09
N ALA A 16 -40.13 -37.07 -17.99
CA ALA A 16 -38.69 -37.09 -18.26
C ALA A 16 -38.21 -35.80 -18.95
N CYS A 17 -38.99 -35.24 -19.89
CA CYS A 17 -38.63 -33.99 -20.56
C CYS A 17 -38.70 -32.76 -19.64
N LEU A 18 -39.64 -32.73 -18.67
CA LEU A 18 -39.75 -31.60 -17.72
C LEU A 18 -38.57 -31.55 -16.73
N GLY A 19 -38.09 -32.72 -16.28
CA GLY A 19 -36.96 -32.81 -15.34
C GLY A 19 -35.64 -32.32 -15.93
N VAL A 20 -35.39 -32.57 -17.21
CA VAL A 20 -34.15 -32.16 -17.90
C VAL A 20 -34.10 -30.64 -18.13
N VAL A 21 -35.23 -30.01 -18.46
CA VAL A 21 -35.31 -28.56 -18.67
C VAL A 21 -35.17 -27.81 -17.34
N ALA A 22 -35.79 -28.30 -16.26
CA ALA A 22 -35.65 -27.71 -14.92
C ALA A 22 -34.21 -27.82 -14.38
N ALA A 23 -33.54 -28.96 -14.58
CA ALA A 23 -32.13 -29.13 -14.18
C ALA A 23 -31.17 -28.24 -14.99
N GLY A 24 -31.42 -28.06 -16.29
CA GLY A 24 -30.64 -27.15 -17.13
C GLY A 24 -30.75 -25.68 -16.73
N ALA A 25 -31.97 -25.22 -16.38
CA ALA A 25 -32.19 -23.85 -15.92
C ALA A 25 -31.54 -23.56 -14.56
N VAL A 26 -31.55 -24.53 -13.63
CA VAL A 26 -30.88 -24.41 -12.33
C VAL A 26 -29.36 -24.37 -12.48
N LEU A 27 -28.78 -25.18 -13.38
CA LEU A 27 -27.33 -25.16 -13.64
C LEU A 27 -26.87 -23.87 -14.35
N LEU A 28 -27.72 -23.27 -15.21
CA LEU A 28 -27.44 -21.96 -15.81
C LEU A 28 -27.54 -20.83 -14.77
N ALA A 29 -28.53 -20.88 -13.87
CA ALA A 29 -28.69 -19.90 -12.80
C ALA A 29 -27.57 -19.97 -11.75
N LEU A 30 -27.00 -21.16 -11.50
CA LEU A 30 -25.85 -21.33 -10.61
C LEU A 30 -24.55 -20.78 -11.21
N ARG A 31 -24.41 -20.71 -12.54
CA ARG A 31 -23.26 -20.04 -13.19
C ARG A 31 -23.33 -18.52 -13.13
N SER A 32 -24.50 -17.91 -12.95
CA SER A 32 -24.63 -16.45 -12.89
C SER A 32 -24.31 -15.82 -11.53
N ILE A 33 -24.11 -16.62 -10.48
CA ILE A 33 -23.86 -16.10 -9.12
C ILE A 33 -22.34 -16.03 -8.81
N GLY A 34 -21.50 -16.70 -9.61
CA GLY A 34 -20.05 -16.68 -9.46
C GLY A 34 -19.35 -16.05 -10.66
N GLY A 35 -19.26 -14.73 -10.70
CA GLY A 35 -18.25 -14.07 -11.54
C GLY A 35 -16.85 -14.55 -11.16
N PRO A 36 -15.84 -14.41 -12.04
CA PRO A 36 -14.47 -14.78 -11.69
C PRO A 36 -14.06 -14.01 -10.43
N VAL A 37 -13.79 -14.75 -9.34
CA VAL A 37 -13.23 -14.16 -8.12
C VAL A 37 -11.81 -13.77 -8.47
N VAL A 38 -11.57 -12.47 -8.65
CA VAL A 38 -10.22 -11.96 -8.82
C VAL A 38 -9.56 -12.00 -7.46
N ALA A 39 -8.83 -13.10 -7.20
CA ALA A 39 -7.96 -13.21 -6.04
C ALA A 39 -6.73 -12.35 -6.31
N CYS A 40 -6.74 -11.13 -5.79
CA CYS A 40 -5.54 -10.30 -5.79
C CYS A 40 -4.53 -10.94 -4.83
N PRO A 41 -3.33 -11.32 -5.31
CA PRO A 41 -2.28 -11.76 -4.40
C PRO A 41 -2.07 -10.67 -3.35
N ALA A 42 -1.80 -11.05 -2.10
CA ALA A 42 -1.46 -10.13 -1.02
C ALA A 42 -0.07 -9.50 -1.26
N VAL A 43 0.08 -8.79 -2.37
CA VAL A 43 1.21 -7.91 -2.63
C VAL A 43 0.98 -6.72 -1.71
N ALA A 44 1.93 -6.47 -0.81
CA ALA A 44 1.80 -5.42 0.19
C ALA A 44 1.48 -4.06 -0.46
N TRP A 45 0.41 -3.42 0.00
CA TRP A 45 -0.11 -2.15 -0.49
C TRP A 45 0.63 -1.03 0.25
N GLY A 46 1.93 -0.92 -0.02
CA GLY A 46 2.76 0.16 0.51
C GLY A 46 2.58 1.43 -0.31
N THR A 47 2.54 2.57 0.37
CA THR A 47 2.80 3.86 -0.28
C THR A 47 4.20 4.32 0.11
N THR A 48 4.91 4.89 -0.85
CA THR A 48 6.30 5.31 -0.65
C THR A 48 6.45 6.76 -1.07
N VAL A 49 7.15 7.54 -0.25
CA VAL A 49 7.61 8.88 -0.61
C VAL A 49 9.12 8.81 -0.82
N VAL A 50 9.56 9.17 -2.03
CA VAL A 50 10.96 9.28 -2.38
C VAL A 50 11.34 10.75 -2.33
N VAL A 51 12.28 11.08 -1.45
CA VAL A 51 12.84 12.42 -1.30
C VAL A 51 14.20 12.48 -1.98
N GLU A 52 14.27 13.24 -3.06
CA GLU A 52 15.51 13.56 -3.74
C GLU A 52 16.17 14.75 -3.05
N VAL A 53 17.29 14.51 -2.38
CA VAL A 53 18.04 15.56 -1.68
C VAL A 53 19.21 16.01 -2.53
N THR A 54 19.35 17.32 -2.73
CA THR A 54 20.41 17.92 -3.54
C THR A 54 21.18 18.99 -2.75
N GLY A 55 22.32 19.45 -3.26
CA GLY A 55 23.18 20.41 -2.58
C GLY A 55 24.16 19.74 -1.61
N ALA A 56 24.23 20.20 -0.36
CA ALA A 56 25.15 19.68 0.66
C ALA A 56 24.66 18.36 1.30
N VAL A 57 24.47 17.34 0.47
CA VAL A 57 23.85 16.04 0.82
C VAL A 57 24.64 15.25 1.87
N GLU A 58 25.96 15.43 1.91
CA GLU A 58 26.88 14.79 2.86
C GLU A 58 26.65 15.22 4.30
N ARG A 59 25.93 16.33 4.51
CA ARG A 59 25.58 16.84 5.83
C ARG A 59 24.25 16.29 6.34
N VAL A 60 23.49 15.59 5.50
CA VAL A 60 22.16 15.09 5.85
C VAL A 60 22.31 13.75 6.56
N ALA A 61 21.96 13.74 7.84
CA ALA A 61 21.95 12.54 8.67
C ALA A 61 20.58 11.84 8.65
N VAL A 62 19.48 12.60 8.54
CA VAL A 62 18.11 12.09 8.55
C VAL A 62 17.21 12.97 7.67
N VAL A 63 16.25 12.34 6.98
CA VAL A 63 15.09 13.01 6.39
C VAL A 63 13.83 12.58 7.13
N GLU A 64 12.91 13.50 7.37
CA GLU A 64 11.60 13.19 7.95
C GLU A 64 10.47 13.87 7.17
N LEU A 65 9.26 13.31 7.29
CA LEU A 65 8.03 13.91 6.78
C LEU A 65 7.12 14.20 7.96
N VAL A 66 6.68 15.43 8.06
CA VAL A 66 5.77 15.89 9.12
C VAL A 66 4.49 16.39 8.48
N PRO A 67 3.29 15.94 8.89
CA PRO A 67 2.05 16.49 8.39
C PRO A 67 1.99 18.01 8.63
N VAL A 68 1.54 18.78 7.64
CA VAL A 68 1.40 20.24 7.79
C VAL A 68 0.47 20.56 8.96
N GLY A 69 0.92 21.45 9.85
CA GLY A 69 0.17 21.84 11.05
C GLY A 69 0.29 20.87 12.23
N ALA A 70 0.97 19.73 12.07
CA ALA A 70 1.35 18.90 13.21
C ALA A 70 2.42 19.62 14.05
N ALA A 71 2.38 19.43 15.36
CA ALA A 71 3.40 19.95 16.25
C ALA A 71 4.75 19.30 15.90
N ALA A 72 5.68 20.12 15.38
CA ALA A 72 7.04 19.71 15.10
C ALA A 72 7.73 19.32 16.42
N SER A 73 7.94 18.04 16.64
CA SER A 73 8.86 17.56 17.68
C SER A 73 10.28 17.57 17.11
N SER A 74 11.30 17.48 17.99
CA SER A 74 12.65 17.05 17.59
C SER A 74 12.55 15.81 16.68
N PRO A 75 13.50 15.61 15.74
CA PRO A 75 13.43 14.46 14.85
C PRO A 75 13.26 13.19 15.67
N LEU A 76 12.40 12.28 15.19
CA LEU A 76 12.16 11.01 15.87
C LEU A 76 13.51 10.41 16.26
N PRO A 77 13.66 9.92 17.51
CA PRO A 77 14.95 9.48 18.02
C PRO A 77 15.55 8.50 17.03
N TRP A 78 16.72 8.88 16.51
CA TRP A 78 17.55 8.13 15.59
C TRP A 78 17.55 6.65 16.00
N GLN A 79 16.77 5.81 15.31
CA GLN A 79 16.92 4.37 15.44
C GLN A 79 18.15 4.05 14.62
N GLY A 80 19.30 4.15 15.27
CA GLY A 80 20.59 3.86 14.67
C GLY A 80 20.50 2.59 13.88
N GLN A 81 21.03 2.66 12.67
CA GLN A 81 21.48 1.56 11.83
C GLN A 81 20.80 0.25 12.24
N VAL A 82 19.62 -0.01 11.67
CA VAL A 82 19.00 -1.34 11.76
C VAL A 82 20.10 -2.31 11.33
N ASP A 83 20.74 -2.97 12.28
CA ASP A 83 21.74 -3.98 11.95
C ASP A 83 20.99 -5.00 11.09
N ASP A 84 21.51 -5.28 9.90
CA ASP A 84 21.03 -6.29 8.92
C ASP A 84 20.95 -7.73 9.50
N ARG A 85 21.08 -7.87 10.82
CA ARG A 85 20.90 -9.11 11.59
C ARG A 85 19.54 -9.22 12.28
N SER A 86 18.64 -8.25 12.14
CA SER A 86 17.26 -8.49 12.55
C SER A 86 16.66 -9.58 11.67
N THR A 87 16.36 -10.69 12.33
CA THR A 87 15.54 -11.81 11.92
C THR A 87 14.35 -11.36 11.06
N ALA A 88 13.77 -12.28 10.27
CA ALA A 88 12.52 -12.05 9.53
C ALA A 88 11.36 -11.49 10.38
N ASP A 89 11.52 -11.45 11.69
CA ASP A 89 10.82 -10.58 12.63
C ASP A 89 11.63 -9.27 12.80
N GLY A 90 11.38 -8.28 11.93
CA GLY A 90 11.88 -6.91 12.13
C GLY A 90 11.44 -6.36 13.49
N PRO A 91 12.07 -5.29 14.02
CA PRO A 91 11.58 -4.66 15.24
C PRO A 91 10.08 -4.42 15.08
N ASP A 92 9.30 -4.77 16.11
CA ASP A 92 7.88 -4.44 16.20
C ASP A 92 7.79 -2.92 16.41
N ILE A 93 8.12 -2.18 15.34
CA ILE A 93 7.84 -0.76 15.19
C ILE A 93 6.34 -0.70 15.15
N GLY A 94 5.75 -0.52 16.34
CA GLY A 94 4.31 -0.59 16.52
C GLY A 94 3.57 0.28 15.49
N PRO A 95 2.27 0.00 15.27
CA PRO A 95 1.44 0.56 14.19
C PRO A 95 1.24 2.10 14.21
N TRP A 96 2.02 2.82 15.02
CA TRP A 96 1.91 4.23 15.34
C TRP A 96 3.06 5.09 14.79
N LEU A 97 4.10 4.50 14.20
CA LEU A 97 5.21 5.25 13.58
C LEU A 97 4.86 5.63 12.14
N TRP A 98 3.78 6.39 11.99
CA TRP A 98 3.46 7.05 10.74
C TRP A 98 4.14 8.44 10.72
N PRO A 99 4.90 8.79 9.67
CA PRO A 99 5.45 7.91 8.65
C PRO A 99 6.65 7.08 9.19
N GLY A 100 6.97 5.97 8.51
CA GLY A 100 8.10 5.12 8.88
C GLY A 100 9.44 5.87 8.83
N PRO A 101 10.52 5.28 9.38
CA PRO A 101 11.85 5.88 9.31
C PRO A 101 12.29 6.05 7.85
N ALA A 102 13.04 7.12 7.57
CA ALA A 102 13.62 7.33 6.25
C ALA A 102 14.86 6.46 6.06
N GLU A 103 14.90 5.75 4.94
CA GLU A 103 16.02 4.91 4.54
C GLU A 103 16.77 5.59 3.39
N ARG A 104 18.10 5.63 3.48
CA ARG A 104 18.92 6.20 2.42
C ARG A 104 19.24 5.14 1.37
N ALA A 105 18.75 5.34 0.15
CA ALA A 105 19.02 4.46 -0.97
C ALA A 105 20.46 4.65 -1.51
N PRO A 106 21.01 3.65 -2.24
CA PRO A 106 22.36 3.73 -2.82
C PRO A 106 22.56 4.88 -3.80
N ASP A 107 21.48 5.34 -4.45
CA ASP A 107 21.49 6.47 -5.38
C ASP A 107 21.45 7.84 -4.68
N GLY A 108 21.44 7.86 -3.34
CA GLY A 108 21.42 9.07 -2.53
C GLY A 108 20.04 9.64 -2.27
N THR A 109 18.97 9.03 -2.79
CA THR A 109 17.59 9.36 -2.43
C THR A 109 17.23 8.84 -1.04
N TRP A 110 16.22 9.44 -0.43
CA TRP A 110 15.66 8.99 0.84
C TRP A 110 14.27 8.41 0.61
N VAL A 111 14.04 7.21 1.11
CA VAL A 111 12.80 6.45 0.90
C VAL A 111 12.07 6.34 2.22
N ILE A 112 10.83 6.83 2.25
CA ILE A 112 9.97 6.78 3.42
C ILE A 112 8.75 5.99 3.01
N SER A 113 8.68 4.75 3.48
CA SER A 113 7.58 3.85 3.18
C SER A 113 6.58 3.85 4.31
N SER A 114 5.32 3.69 3.94
CA SER A 114 4.31 3.31 4.89
C SER A 114 3.54 2.10 4.40
N TRP A 115 3.36 1.17 5.32
CA TRP A 115 2.68 -0.09 5.10
C TRP A 115 1.30 0.00 5.73
N GLY A 116 0.26 -0.10 4.91
CA GLY A 116 -1.12 -0.21 5.37
C GLY A 116 -1.35 -1.55 6.09
N GLY A 117 -0.98 -1.62 7.36
CA GLY A 117 -1.55 -2.60 8.29
C GLY A 117 -2.97 -2.19 8.66
N SER A 118 -3.83 -3.16 8.97
CA SER A 118 -5.27 -3.05 9.28
C SER A 118 -5.66 -2.13 10.45
N SER A 119 -4.76 -1.29 10.96
CA SER A 119 -4.93 -0.45 12.16
C SER A 119 -4.88 1.06 11.92
N SER A 120 -4.56 1.53 10.71
CA SER A 120 -4.89 2.89 10.29
C SER A 120 -6.12 2.80 9.37
N PRO A 121 -7.24 3.48 9.66
CA PRO A 121 -8.44 3.42 8.83
C PRO A 121 -8.21 3.88 7.38
N ASP A 122 -7.08 4.55 7.13
CA ASP A 122 -6.77 5.26 5.90
C ASP A 122 -5.40 4.85 5.32
N GLY A 123 -4.40 4.56 6.18
CA GLY A 123 -3.06 4.09 5.76
C GLY A 123 -2.33 4.96 4.74
N SER A 124 -2.81 6.19 4.53
CA SER A 124 -2.45 7.06 3.42
C SER A 124 -1.69 8.27 3.91
N PHE A 125 -0.66 8.69 3.16
CA PHE A 125 -0.01 9.97 3.39
C PHE A 125 -1.02 11.12 3.30
N PRO A 126 -0.86 12.18 4.10
CA PRO A 126 -1.61 13.41 3.87
C PRO A 126 -1.24 13.96 2.49
N ASP A 127 -2.15 14.73 1.87
CA ASP A 127 -1.90 15.36 0.57
C ASP A 127 -0.75 16.37 0.60
N GLU A 128 -0.34 16.83 1.79
CA GLU A 128 0.73 17.81 2.00
C GLU A 128 1.53 17.49 3.27
N VAL A 129 2.85 17.65 3.17
CA VAL A 129 3.82 17.42 4.27
C VAL A 129 4.91 18.48 4.30
N ASP A 130 5.46 18.75 5.47
CA ASP A 130 6.76 19.37 5.64
C ASP A 130 7.85 18.30 5.53
N VAL A 131 8.66 18.38 4.48
CA VAL A 131 9.87 17.57 4.31
C VAL A 131 11.04 18.28 4.98
N ARG A 132 11.72 17.59 5.89
CA ARG A 132 12.83 18.16 6.67
C ARG A 132 14.08 17.30 6.56
N ALA A 133 15.21 17.94 6.32
CA ALA A 133 16.53 17.32 6.39
C ALA A 133 17.26 17.82 7.61
N TRP A 134 17.77 16.88 8.40
CA TRP A 134 18.52 17.12 9.62
C TRP A 134 19.98 16.73 9.42
N SER A 135 20.88 17.53 9.97
CA SER A 135 22.30 17.25 10.06
C SER A 135 22.67 16.74 11.45
N ASP A 136 23.72 15.93 11.53
CA ASP A 136 24.34 15.57 12.80
C ASP A 136 25.12 16.78 13.32
N GLY A 137 24.57 17.47 14.32
CA GLY A 137 25.23 18.59 14.97
C GLY A 137 26.24 18.15 16.04
N GLY A 138 26.51 16.85 16.19
CA GLY A 138 27.40 16.34 17.23
C GLY A 138 26.87 16.68 18.62
N ASP A 139 27.67 17.40 19.42
CA ASP A 139 27.36 17.71 20.81
C ASP A 139 26.13 18.61 21.02
N VAL A 140 25.71 19.37 19.99
CA VAL A 140 24.50 20.20 20.05
C VAL A 140 23.23 19.45 19.62
N GLY A 141 23.37 18.19 19.20
CA GLY A 141 22.27 17.37 18.68
C GLY A 141 21.88 17.71 17.23
N PRO A 142 20.78 17.14 16.73
CA PRO A 142 20.35 17.33 15.35
C PRO A 142 20.04 18.79 15.01
N ILE A 143 20.57 19.29 13.89
CA ILE A 143 20.32 20.65 13.39
C ILE A 143 19.52 20.58 12.10
N LEU A 144 18.41 21.32 12.01
CA LEU A 144 17.60 21.41 10.79
C LEU A 144 18.41 22.09 9.69
N ALA A 145 18.77 21.33 8.65
CA ALA A 145 19.59 21.79 7.54
C ALA A 145 18.75 22.37 6.40
N ALA A 146 17.57 21.78 6.16
CA ALA A 146 16.60 22.29 5.18
C ALA A 146 15.18 21.84 5.54
N SER A 147 14.19 22.62 5.14
CA SER A 147 12.78 22.26 5.24
C SER A 147 12.00 22.83 4.07
N ARG A 148 11.00 22.08 3.60
CA ARG A 148 10.08 22.52 2.54
C ARG A 148 8.73 21.86 2.71
N THR A 149 7.67 22.64 2.59
CA THR A 149 6.30 22.11 2.43
C THR A 149 6.09 21.63 1.00
N ALA A 150 5.58 20.41 0.85
CA ALA A 150 5.38 19.75 -0.43
C ALA A 150 4.03 19.02 -0.48
N GLY A 151 3.32 19.20 -1.58
CA GLY A 151 2.17 18.37 -1.92
C GLY A 151 2.62 16.99 -2.40
N LEU A 152 2.02 15.93 -1.87
CA LEU A 152 2.27 14.56 -2.26
C LEU A 152 1.32 14.15 -3.39
N ARG A 153 1.89 13.69 -4.50
CA ARG A 153 1.14 13.15 -5.64
C ARG A 153 1.62 11.74 -5.91
N PHE A 154 0.75 10.77 -5.61
CA PHE A 154 1.08 9.37 -5.77
C PHE A 154 0.79 8.89 -7.19
N GLU A 155 1.81 8.31 -7.81
CA GLU A 155 1.71 7.59 -9.07
C GLU A 155 1.73 6.08 -8.79
N ARG A 156 0.90 5.33 -9.52
CA ARG A 156 0.91 3.87 -9.40
C ARG A 156 2.18 3.32 -10.07
N VAL A 157 3.02 2.66 -9.29
CA VAL A 157 4.30 2.08 -9.77
C VAL A 157 4.26 0.55 -9.91
N GLY A 158 3.15 -0.09 -9.56
CA GLY A 158 2.96 -1.52 -9.74
C GLY A 158 1.51 -1.98 -9.61
N GLY A 159 1.31 -3.28 -9.83
CA GLY A 159 0.01 -3.94 -9.80
C GLY A 159 -0.83 -3.70 -11.05
N ASP A 160 -2.16 -3.80 -10.94
CA ASP A 160 -3.07 -3.70 -12.07
C ASP A 160 -4.35 -2.92 -11.74
N ALA A 161 -5.18 -2.68 -12.76
CA ALA A 161 -6.41 -1.89 -12.62
C ALA A 161 -7.48 -2.56 -11.73
N VAL A 162 -7.41 -3.88 -11.54
CA VAL A 162 -8.37 -4.68 -10.79
C VAL A 162 -7.92 -4.83 -9.33
N CYS A 163 -6.62 -5.05 -9.13
CA CYS A 163 -6.00 -5.38 -7.86
C CYS A 163 -5.24 -4.22 -7.23
N GLY A 164 -5.30 -3.03 -7.82
CA GLY A 164 -4.55 -1.89 -7.31
C GLY A 164 -3.06 -2.16 -7.32
N GLY A 165 -2.34 -1.59 -6.34
CA GLY A 165 -0.88 -1.69 -6.26
C GLY A 165 -0.25 -0.43 -5.64
N PRO A 166 1.06 -0.48 -5.39
CA PRO A 166 1.77 0.55 -4.65
C PRO A 166 1.75 1.91 -5.34
N GLY A 167 1.70 2.95 -4.52
CA GLY A 167 1.79 4.34 -4.94
C GLY A 167 3.14 4.93 -4.54
N GLU A 168 3.74 5.72 -5.43
CA GLU A 168 4.97 6.45 -5.16
C GLU A 168 4.77 7.95 -5.37
N ALA A 169 5.19 8.77 -4.41
CA ALA A 169 5.27 10.22 -4.57
C ALA A 169 6.74 10.64 -4.52
N ARG A 170 7.13 11.61 -5.36
CA ARG A 170 8.51 12.13 -5.42
C ARG A 170 8.56 13.60 -5.00
N VAL A 171 9.50 13.94 -4.13
CA VAL A 171 9.70 15.31 -3.64
C VAL A 171 11.19 15.68 -3.71
N ALA A 172 11.50 16.87 -4.20
CA ALA A 172 12.86 17.41 -4.18
C ALA A 172 13.06 18.34 -2.97
N LEU A 173 14.21 18.20 -2.30
CA LEU A 173 14.66 19.05 -1.21
C LEU A 173 16.11 19.50 -1.47
N GLU A 174 16.33 20.82 -1.52
CA GLU A 174 17.67 21.38 -1.67
C GLU A 174 18.24 21.77 -0.30
N VAL A 175 19.44 21.28 0.00
CA VAL A 175 20.18 21.62 1.21
C VAL A 175 21.24 22.66 0.85
N PRO A 176 21.15 23.90 1.39
CA PRO A 176 22.12 24.94 1.09
C PRO A 176 23.53 24.54 1.56
N PRO A 177 24.61 25.20 1.11
CA PRO A 177 25.95 24.99 1.67
C PRO A 177 26.05 25.47 3.13
N ALA A 178 27.11 25.06 3.85
CA ALA A 178 27.40 25.62 5.17
C ALA A 178 27.72 27.12 5.05
N ALA A 179 27.19 27.92 5.98
CA ALA A 179 27.53 29.32 6.13
C ALA A 179 28.88 29.50 6.82
#